data_AF-A0A8T6M0I9-F1
#
_entry.id   AF-A0A8T6M0I9-F1
#
_cell.length_a   1.000
_cell.length_b   1.000
_cell.length_c   1.000
_cell.angle_alpha   90.00
_cell.angle_beta   90.00
_cell.angle_gamma   90.00
#
_symmetry.space_group_name_H-M   'P 1'
#
loop_
_entity.id
_entity.type
_entity.pdbx_description
1 polymer ?
#
loop_
_entity_poly.entity_id
_entity_poly.type
_entity_poly.pdbx_seq_one_letter_code
_entity_poly.pdbx_strand_id
1 'polypeptide(L)'
;MAEFVVTPWEVKGNVDYDKLIKDFGTEKIDEKLLKRIKKHTGELHHFLRRGIYFSHRDMNWILDKYEKGEKFHLYTGRGPSGKVHLGHLVPWIFTKWLQDKFDTELWFQMTDDEKFLIKDKPLEEVNKTAYENALDVIAVGFKPKKTHIFSDIDYIKTQYKIALKVAKKTTLSTAKSIFGFTDSSNIGITFFPAIQTVPCFLPSELNGKNIPVLIPASIDQDNYWRMARDVAEKLGYYKPAQIHGRFLPGLQGMSEEGKMSSSVESTCIFTTDTPKAVREKVMKHAFSGGARNVEEHRKFGGKP
;
A
#
# COMPACT_ATOMS: atom_id res chain seq x y z
N MET A 1 1.31 26.58 10.85
CA MET A 1 1.62 25.63 9.77
C MET A 1 0.36 24.86 9.47
N ALA A 2 -0.05 24.74 8.21
CA ALA A 2 -1.27 23.99 7.87
C ALA A 2 -1.12 22.53 8.33
N GLU A 3 -2.08 22.04 9.09
CA GLU A 3 -2.12 20.67 9.60
C GLU A 3 -2.45 19.72 8.44
N PHE A 4 -1.66 18.67 8.22
CA PHE A 4 -1.92 17.66 7.19
C PHE A 4 -2.64 16.45 7.80
N VAL A 5 -3.46 15.76 7.02
CA VAL A 5 -4.25 14.60 7.45
C VAL A 5 -3.78 13.37 6.69
N VAL A 6 -3.52 12.26 7.40
CA VAL A 6 -3.20 10.95 6.79
C VAL A 6 -4.00 9.86 7.49
N THR A 7 -4.95 9.29 6.76
CA THR A 7 -5.72 8.09 7.13
C THR A 7 -5.76 7.14 5.93
N PRO A 8 -6.20 5.87 6.09
CA PRO A 8 -6.41 4.98 4.94
C PRO A 8 -7.34 5.57 3.87
N TRP A 9 -8.27 6.44 4.29
CA TRP A 9 -9.33 7.02 3.45
C TRP A 9 -8.96 8.38 2.85
N GLU A 10 -8.18 9.18 3.56
CA GLU A 10 -7.94 10.59 3.23
C GLU A 10 -6.48 10.99 3.46
N VAL A 11 -5.90 11.66 2.46
CA VAL A 11 -4.58 12.30 2.55
C VAL A 11 -4.67 13.71 2.01
N LYS A 12 -4.44 14.72 2.86
CA LYS A 12 -4.55 16.14 2.51
C LYS A 12 -3.41 16.98 3.10
N GLY A 13 -3.00 18.01 2.37
CA GLY A 13 -1.97 18.97 2.77
C GLY A 13 -0.55 18.54 2.43
N ASN A 14 0.42 19.42 2.69
CA ASN A 14 1.83 19.11 2.49
C ASN A 14 2.32 18.16 3.59
N VAL A 15 2.46 16.88 3.22
CA VAL A 15 2.81 15.81 4.15
C VAL A 15 4.25 15.96 4.65
N ASP A 16 4.42 16.18 5.94
CA ASP A 16 5.72 16.06 6.61
C ASP A 16 5.98 14.60 6.97
N TYR A 17 6.78 13.94 6.13
CA TYR A 17 7.11 12.53 6.30
C TYR A 17 7.99 12.25 7.52
N ASP A 18 8.82 13.20 7.98
CA ASP A 18 9.63 13.00 9.20
C ASP A 18 8.75 13.12 10.46
N LYS A 19 7.74 14.02 10.44
CA LYS A 19 6.70 14.05 11.49
C LYS A 19 5.86 12.77 11.49
N LEU A 20 5.43 12.27 10.32
CA LEU A 20 4.70 11.00 10.22
C LEU A 20 5.46 9.82 10.82
N ILE A 21 6.79 9.74 10.61
CA ILE A 21 7.60 8.68 11.22
C ILE A 21 7.42 8.66 12.74
N LYS A 22 7.46 9.85 13.37
CA LYS A 22 7.28 10.01 14.83
C LYS A 22 5.86 9.69 15.26
N ASP A 23 4.86 10.26 14.58
CA ASP A 23 3.45 10.10 14.94
C ASP A 23 2.99 8.64 14.83
N PHE A 24 3.47 7.93 13.81
CA PHE A 24 3.14 6.52 13.60
C PHE A 24 4.08 5.60 14.39
N GLY A 25 5.22 6.10 14.89
CA GLY A 25 6.23 5.30 15.58
C GLY A 25 6.90 4.28 14.66
N THR A 26 7.20 4.67 13.42
CA THR A 26 7.96 3.86 12.46
C THR A 26 9.45 4.23 12.52
N GLU A 27 10.30 3.47 11.84
CA GLU A 27 11.74 3.74 11.74
C GLU A 27 12.10 4.30 10.37
N LYS A 28 13.00 5.28 10.31
CA LYS A 28 13.52 5.81 9.04
C LYS A 28 14.43 4.79 8.37
N ILE A 29 14.32 4.64 7.05
CA ILE A 29 15.29 3.86 6.27
C ILE A 29 16.60 4.65 6.22
N ASP A 30 17.58 4.21 6.99
CA ASP A 30 18.90 4.84 7.09
C ASP A 30 19.91 4.27 6.08
N GLU A 31 21.10 4.89 6.00
CA GLU A 31 22.15 4.43 5.10
C GLU A 31 22.65 3.02 5.41
N LYS A 32 22.60 2.61 6.69
CA LYS A 32 23.05 1.28 7.12
C LYS A 32 22.12 0.21 6.56
N LEU A 33 20.82 0.42 6.69
CA LEU A 33 19.79 -0.45 6.12
C LEU A 33 19.86 -0.46 4.59
N LEU A 34 20.05 0.70 3.94
CA LEU A 34 20.24 0.75 2.49
C LEU A 34 21.46 -0.07 2.04
N LYS A 35 22.61 0.07 2.72
CA LYS A 35 23.81 -0.74 2.44
C LYS A 35 23.53 -2.23 2.63
N ARG A 36 22.78 -2.59 3.68
CA ARG A 36 22.40 -3.98 3.97
C ARG A 36 21.45 -4.58 2.92
N ILE A 37 20.43 -3.83 2.49
CA ILE A 37 19.55 -4.23 1.38
C ILE A 37 20.38 -4.44 0.12
N LYS A 38 21.21 -3.46 -0.26
CA LYS A 38 22.07 -3.53 -1.47
C LYS A 38 22.98 -4.76 -1.46
N LYS A 39 23.52 -5.15 -0.30
CA LYS A 39 24.36 -6.34 -0.15
C LYS A 39 23.63 -7.61 -0.62
N HIS A 40 22.34 -7.74 -0.32
CA HIS A 40 21.54 -8.91 -0.67
C HIS A 40 20.90 -8.83 -2.05
N THR A 41 20.56 -7.63 -2.51
CA THR A 41 19.86 -7.41 -3.78
C THR A 41 20.80 -7.08 -4.95
N GLY A 42 22.09 -6.86 -4.70
CA GLY A 42 23.11 -6.42 -5.66
C GLY A 42 23.01 -4.95 -6.09
N GLU A 43 21.81 -4.37 -6.01
CA GLU A 43 21.53 -2.98 -6.35
C GLU A 43 20.44 -2.40 -5.42
N LEU A 44 20.28 -1.08 -5.41
CA LEU A 44 19.13 -0.44 -4.74
C LEU A 44 18.09 -0.03 -5.75
N HIS A 45 16.81 -0.29 -5.50
CA HIS A 45 15.74 0.33 -6.29
C HIS A 45 15.82 1.86 -6.22
N HIS A 46 15.49 2.56 -7.30
CA HIS A 46 15.54 4.03 -7.31
C HIS A 46 14.56 4.65 -6.31
N PHE A 47 13.47 3.96 -5.95
CA PHE A 47 12.58 4.40 -4.88
C PHE A 47 13.22 4.40 -3.49
N LEU A 48 14.17 3.49 -3.22
CA LEU A 48 14.95 3.53 -1.98
C LEU A 48 15.99 4.64 -2.03
N ARG A 49 16.74 4.75 -3.14
CA ARG A 49 17.80 5.78 -3.30
C ARG A 49 17.27 7.21 -3.20
N ARG A 50 16.03 7.44 -3.63
CA ARG A 50 15.38 8.76 -3.64
C ARG A 50 14.48 8.98 -2.42
N GLY A 51 14.46 8.06 -1.45
CA GLY A 51 13.59 8.16 -0.28
C GLY A 51 12.10 8.22 -0.60
N ILE A 52 11.68 7.62 -1.73
CA ILE A 52 10.25 7.40 -2.03
C ILE A 52 9.71 6.31 -1.12
N TYR A 53 10.47 5.23 -0.94
CA TYR A 53 10.31 4.38 0.25
C TYR A 53 11.24 4.93 1.33
N PHE A 54 10.67 5.30 2.49
CA PHE A 54 11.36 6.17 3.45
C PHE A 54 11.32 5.69 4.89
N SER A 55 10.33 4.87 5.27
CA SER A 55 10.24 4.30 6.61
C SER A 55 9.93 2.80 6.57
N HIS A 56 10.10 2.13 7.70
CA HIS A 56 9.85 0.71 7.86
C HIS A 56 9.45 0.35 9.30
N ARG A 57 9.10 -0.92 9.48
CA ARG A 57 9.03 -1.61 10.78
C ARG A 57 9.63 -2.99 10.60
N ASP A 58 10.58 -3.37 11.45
CA ASP A 58 11.18 -4.72 11.47
C ASP A 58 11.80 -5.18 10.14
N MET A 59 12.20 -4.27 9.25
CA MET A 59 12.93 -4.63 8.03
C MET A 59 14.29 -5.26 8.37
N ASN A 60 14.95 -4.79 9.44
CA ASN A 60 16.16 -5.44 9.94
C ASN A 60 15.91 -6.89 10.36
N TRP A 61 14.78 -7.18 11.01
CA TRP A 61 14.42 -8.54 11.41
C TRP A 61 14.13 -9.44 10.20
N ILE A 62 13.47 -8.93 9.15
CA ILE A 62 13.32 -9.66 7.88
C ILE A 62 14.67 -10.03 7.29
N LEU A 63 15.63 -9.09 7.29
CA LEU A 63 16.98 -9.35 6.79
C LEU A 63 17.75 -10.33 7.69
N ASP A 64 17.58 -10.27 9.02
CA ASP A 64 18.17 -11.25 9.94
C ASP A 64 17.65 -12.67 9.65
N LYS A 65 16.34 -12.80 9.37
CA LYS A 65 15.71 -14.06 8.99
C LYS A 65 16.21 -14.58 7.64
N TYR A 66 16.28 -13.69 6.65
CA TYR A 66 16.82 -14.01 5.33
C TYR A 66 18.28 -14.47 5.39
N GLU A 67 19.12 -13.79 6.19
CA GLU A 67 20.53 -14.14 6.39
C GLU A 67 20.73 -15.49 7.11
N LYS A 68 19.74 -15.95 7.88
CA LYS A 68 19.70 -17.28 8.50
C LYS A 68 19.17 -18.37 7.55
N GLY A 69 18.85 -18.03 6.30
CA GLY A 69 18.31 -18.95 5.31
C GLY A 69 16.79 -19.18 5.42
N GLU A 70 16.09 -18.42 6.28
CA GLU A 70 14.63 -18.46 6.34
C GLU A 70 14.05 -17.61 5.20
N LYS A 71 13.11 -18.18 4.43
CA LYS A 71 12.37 -17.42 3.43
C LYS A 71 11.27 -16.60 4.11
N PHE A 72 11.15 -15.34 3.72
CA PHE A 72 9.97 -14.53 4.02
C PHE A 72 9.00 -14.56 2.83
N HIS A 73 7.79 -14.02 3.00
CA HIS A 73 6.81 -13.80 1.94
C HIS A 73 6.47 -12.31 1.83
N LEU A 74 6.04 -11.87 0.65
CA LEU A 74 5.51 -10.54 0.44
C LEU A 74 4.00 -10.57 0.56
N TYR A 75 3.44 -9.50 1.12
CA TYR A 75 2.01 -9.21 1.08
C TYR A 75 1.80 -7.75 0.66
N THR A 76 0.94 -7.52 -0.32
CA THR A 76 0.40 -6.19 -0.64
C THR A 76 -1.04 -6.37 -1.15
N GLY A 77 -1.72 -5.28 -1.49
CA GLY A 77 -3.10 -5.39 -1.96
C GLY A 77 -3.61 -4.18 -2.71
N ARG A 78 -4.86 -4.29 -3.14
CA ARG A 78 -5.60 -3.27 -3.88
C ARG A 78 -7.08 -3.33 -3.51
N GLY A 79 -7.63 -2.22 -3.07
CA GLY A 79 -9.08 -2.01 -3.06
C GLY A 79 -9.60 -1.61 -4.44
N PRO A 80 -10.32 -2.48 -5.17
CA PRO A 80 -10.70 -2.27 -6.57
C PRO A 80 -11.83 -1.23 -6.71
N SER A 81 -11.46 0.05 -6.87
CA SER A 81 -12.41 1.17 -6.91
C SER A 81 -12.65 1.78 -8.30
N GLY A 82 -12.10 1.17 -9.37
CA GLY A 82 -12.17 1.68 -10.74
C GLY A 82 -10.86 1.45 -11.51
N LYS A 83 -10.60 2.29 -12.52
CA LYS A 83 -9.38 2.22 -13.35
C LYS A 83 -8.11 2.40 -12.51
N VAL A 84 -7.07 1.66 -12.86
CA VAL A 84 -5.74 1.79 -12.24
C VAL A 84 -5.04 3.05 -12.78
N HIS A 85 -4.39 3.80 -11.89
CA HIS A 85 -3.58 4.98 -12.22
C HIS A 85 -2.13 4.82 -11.74
N LEU A 86 -1.24 5.72 -12.18
CA LEU A 86 0.20 5.65 -11.88
C LEU A 86 0.51 5.55 -10.37
N GLY A 87 -0.29 6.19 -9.51
CA GLY A 87 -0.14 6.07 -8.06
C GLY A 87 -0.23 4.63 -7.52
N HIS A 88 -1.06 3.78 -8.12
CA HIS A 88 -1.16 2.37 -7.72
C HIS A 88 0.05 1.55 -8.17
N LEU A 89 0.69 1.93 -9.27
CA LEU A 89 1.85 1.20 -9.80
C LEU A 89 3.09 1.36 -8.91
N VAL A 90 3.22 2.47 -8.17
CA VAL A 90 4.38 2.73 -7.30
C VAL A 90 4.64 1.57 -6.33
N PRO A 91 3.68 1.15 -5.48
CA PRO A 91 3.90 0.02 -4.60
C PRO A 91 4.06 -1.31 -5.34
N TRP A 92 3.39 -1.51 -6.48
CA TRP A 92 3.45 -2.76 -7.21
C TRP A 92 4.80 -2.97 -7.89
N ILE A 93 5.34 -1.94 -8.54
CA ILE A 93 6.68 -1.97 -9.14
C ILE A 93 7.74 -2.27 -8.09
N PHE A 94 7.62 -1.64 -6.91
CA PHE A 94 8.55 -1.90 -5.82
C PHE A 94 8.43 -3.33 -5.28
N THR A 95 7.21 -3.82 -5.11
CA THR A 95 6.95 -5.19 -4.67
C THR A 95 7.48 -6.20 -5.68
N LYS A 96 7.33 -5.95 -6.98
CA LYS A 96 7.88 -6.80 -8.05
C LYS A 96 9.40 -6.84 -8.00
N TRP A 97 10.06 -5.70 -7.79
CA TRP A 97 11.51 -5.65 -7.57
C TRP A 97 11.94 -6.45 -6.33
N LEU A 98 11.23 -6.34 -5.20
CA LEU A 98 11.50 -7.15 -4.02
C LEU A 98 11.33 -8.65 -4.32
N GLN A 99 10.27 -9.03 -5.03
CA GLN A 99 10.02 -10.42 -5.42
C GLN A 99 11.15 -10.98 -6.29
N ASP A 100 11.67 -10.18 -7.21
CA ASP A 100 12.76 -10.59 -8.08
C ASP A 100 14.07 -10.76 -7.30
N LYS A 101 14.43 -9.78 -6.47
CA LYS A 101 15.73 -9.74 -5.78
C LYS A 101 15.84 -10.70 -4.61
N PHE A 102 14.75 -10.92 -3.87
CA PHE A 102 14.74 -11.84 -2.73
C PHE A 102 14.19 -13.24 -3.09
N ASP A 103 13.72 -13.42 -4.32
CA ASP A 103 13.17 -14.68 -4.84
C ASP A 103 12.06 -15.30 -3.96
N THR A 104 11.18 -14.43 -3.46
CA THR A 104 10.11 -14.73 -2.49
C THR A 104 8.74 -14.93 -3.16
N GLU A 105 7.81 -15.57 -2.46
CA GLU A 105 6.39 -15.58 -2.83
C GLU A 105 5.71 -14.24 -2.51
N LEU A 106 4.62 -13.96 -3.22
CA LEU A 106 3.77 -12.79 -3.06
C LEU A 106 2.30 -13.22 -2.91
N TRP A 107 1.64 -12.69 -1.89
CA TRP A 107 0.20 -12.73 -1.71
C TRP A 107 -0.37 -11.34 -2.00
N PHE A 108 -1.30 -11.27 -2.94
CA PHE A 108 -1.88 -10.01 -3.40
C PHE A 108 -3.40 -10.02 -3.18
N GLN A 109 -3.85 -9.24 -2.20
CA GLN A 109 -5.27 -9.18 -1.81
C GLN A 109 -6.03 -8.17 -2.67
N MET A 110 -7.18 -8.58 -3.21
CA MET A 110 -8.16 -7.72 -3.85
C MET A 110 -9.36 -7.56 -2.91
N THR A 111 -9.49 -6.38 -2.30
CA THR A 111 -10.49 -6.10 -1.25
C THR A 111 -11.84 -5.68 -1.86
N ASP A 112 -12.40 -6.53 -2.71
CA ASP A 112 -13.71 -6.28 -3.35
C ASP A 112 -14.86 -6.26 -2.34
N ASP A 113 -14.78 -7.04 -1.27
CA ASP A 113 -15.70 -6.99 -0.13
C ASP A 113 -15.66 -5.62 0.58
N GLU A 114 -14.49 -5.04 0.82
CA GLU A 114 -14.33 -3.67 1.35
C GLU A 114 -15.05 -2.65 0.48
N LYS A 115 -14.88 -2.77 -0.84
CA LYS A 115 -15.50 -1.83 -1.78
C LYS A 115 -17.00 -2.00 -1.83
N PHE A 116 -17.52 -3.22 -1.71
CA PHE A 116 -18.94 -3.46 -1.52
C PHE A 116 -19.47 -2.82 -0.22
N LEU A 117 -18.72 -2.92 0.87
CA LEU A 117 -19.15 -2.39 2.18
C LEU A 117 -19.15 -0.86 2.27
N ILE A 118 -18.41 -0.17 1.38
CA ILE A 118 -18.22 1.30 1.40
C ILE A 118 -18.95 1.99 0.24
N LYS A 119 -19.09 1.32 -0.90
CA LYS A 119 -19.68 1.90 -2.11
C LYS A 119 -21.07 1.31 -2.34
N ASP A 120 -21.97 2.15 -2.83
CA ASP A 120 -23.28 1.73 -3.28
C ASP A 120 -23.17 1.08 -4.67
N LYS A 121 -22.72 -0.18 -4.69
CA LYS A 121 -22.50 -0.99 -5.90
C LYS A 121 -22.89 -2.45 -5.65
N PRO A 122 -23.42 -3.16 -6.64
CA PRO A 122 -23.71 -4.58 -6.50
C PRO A 122 -22.43 -5.42 -6.39
N LEU A 123 -22.52 -6.59 -5.75
CA LEU A 123 -21.39 -7.51 -5.53
C LEU A 123 -20.70 -7.91 -6.85
N GLU A 124 -21.50 -8.15 -7.88
CA GLU A 124 -21.04 -8.54 -9.20
C GLU A 124 -20.16 -7.45 -9.84
N GLU A 125 -20.47 -6.18 -9.60
CA GLU A 125 -19.70 -5.06 -10.15
C GLU A 125 -18.34 -4.91 -9.44
N VAL A 126 -18.31 -5.03 -8.11
CA VAL A 126 -17.03 -4.93 -7.38
C VAL A 126 -16.12 -6.12 -7.68
N ASN A 127 -16.67 -7.33 -7.82
CA ASN A 127 -15.91 -8.52 -8.17
C ASN A 127 -15.40 -8.44 -9.62
N LYS A 128 -16.21 -7.97 -10.57
CA LYS A 128 -15.74 -7.65 -11.93
C LYS A 128 -14.60 -6.61 -11.91
N THR A 129 -14.70 -5.59 -11.06
CA THR A 129 -13.64 -4.58 -10.93
C THR A 129 -12.37 -5.18 -10.33
N ALA A 130 -12.47 -6.11 -9.38
CA ALA A 130 -11.33 -6.89 -8.90
C ALA A 130 -10.66 -7.68 -10.02
N TYR A 131 -11.44 -8.37 -10.85
CA TYR A 131 -10.91 -9.11 -12.00
C TYR A 131 -10.13 -8.21 -12.97
N GLU A 132 -10.72 -7.08 -13.39
CA GLU A 132 -10.06 -6.13 -14.29
C GLU A 132 -8.76 -5.56 -13.67
N ASN A 133 -8.80 -5.14 -12.40
CA ASN A 133 -7.59 -4.64 -11.71
C ASN A 133 -6.55 -5.76 -11.52
N ALA A 134 -6.95 -7.03 -11.41
CA ALA A 134 -6.00 -8.13 -11.34
C ALA A 134 -5.22 -8.29 -12.65
N LEU A 135 -5.82 -7.99 -13.81
CA LEU A 135 -5.11 -7.96 -15.09
C LEU A 135 -4.03 -6.88 -15.12
N ASP A 136 -4.31 -5.68 -14.58
CA ASP A 136 -3.30 -4.62 -14.42
C ASP A 136 -2.15 -5.09 -13.50
N VAL A 137 -2.45 -5.79 -12.40
CA VAL A 137 -1.44 -6.35 -11.49
C VAL A 137 -0.58 -7.39 -12.21
N ILE A 138 -1.18 -8.30 -12.97
CA ILE A 138 -0.46 -9.30 -13.78
C ILE A 138 0.46 -8.61 -14.79
N ALA A 139 -0.02 -7.54 -15.44
CA ALA A 139 0.74 -6.79 -16.45
C ALA A 139 2.02 -6.11 -15.89
N VAL A 140 2.14 -5.90 -14.58
CA VAL A 140 3.38 -5.43 -13.93
C VAL A 140 4.53 -6.45 -14.09
N GLY A 141 4.22 -7.72 -14.34
CA GLY A 141 5.23 -8.77 -14.58
C GLY A 141 5.75 -9.43 -13.30
N PHE A 142 4.87 -9.67 -12.32
CA PHE A 142 5.15 -10.56 -11.20
C PHE A 142 5.35 -12.01 -11.70
N LYS A 143 6.09 -12.84 -10.93
CA LYS A 143 6.38 -14.24 -11.28
C LYS A 143 5.13 -15.12 -11.11
N PRO A 144 4.49 -15.67 -12.16
CA PRO A 144 3.19 -16.35 -12.03
C PRO A 144 3.20 -17.55 -11.07
N LYS A 145 4.31 -18.30 -11.01
CA LYS A 145 4.45 -19.46 -10.11
C LYS A 145 4.69 -19.09 -8.63
N LYS A 146 4.88 -17.81 -8.32
CA LYS A 146 5.20 -17.30 -6.98
C LYS A 146 4.27 -16.16 -6.56
N THR A 147 3.17 -15.95 -7.27
CA THR A 147 2.24 -14.85 -7.01
C THR A 147 0.82 -15.39 -6.93
N HIS A 148 0.19 -15.16 -5.78
CA HIS A 148 -1.17 -15.55 -5.48
C HIS A 148 -2.03 -14.30 -5.40
N ILE A 149 -2.81 -14.02 -6.44
CA ILE A 149 -3.78 -12.91 -6.47
C ILE A 149 -5.15 -13.48 -6.14
N PHE A 150 -5.87 -12.90 -5.18
CA PHE A 150 -7.16 -13.41 -4.75
C PHE A 150 -8.16 -12.29 -4.44
N SER A 151 -9.42 -12.54 -4.79
CA SER A 151 -10.59 -11.77 -4.34
C SER A 151 -10.94 -12.18 -2.91
N ASP A 152 -11.28 -11.20 -2.07
CA ASP A 152 -11.74 -11.50 -0.72
C ASP A 152 -13.09 -12.21 -0.72
N ILE A 153 -14.01 -11.80 -1.60
CA ILE A 153 -15.31 -12.45 -1.79
C ILE A 153 -15.11 -13.92 -2.19
N ASP A 154 -14.31 -14.19 -3.23
CA ASP A 154 -14.19 -15.54 -3.80
C ASP A 154 -13.31 -16.46 -2.95
N TYR A 155 -12.32 -15.91 -2.23
CA TYR A 155 -11.38 -16.68 -1.43
C TYR A 155 -11.75 -16.77 0.06
N ILE A 156 -12.91 -16.23 0.45
CA ILE A 156 -13.32 -16.08 1.86
C ILE A 156 -13.30 -17.39 2.65
N LYS A 157 -13.62 -18.52 2.00
CA LYS A 157 -13.65 -19.85 2.65
C LYS A 157 -12.31 -20.21 3.29
N THR A 158 -11.20 -19.81 2.67
CA THR A 158 -9.84 -20.03 3.19
C THR A 158 -9.51 -19.02 4.29
N GLN A 159 -9.98 -17.79 4.15
CA GLN A 159 -9.66 -16.68 5.05
C GLN A 159 -10.41 -16.72 6.38
N TYR A 160 -11.67 -17.18 6.36
CA TYR A 160 -12.63 -16.96 7.43
C TYR A 160 -12.18 -17.47 8.81
N LYS A 161 -11.53 -18.64 8.86
CA LYS A 161 -11.01 -19.19 10.13
C LYS A 161 -9.95 -18.27 10.76
N ILE A 162 -9.08 -17.68 9.96
CA ILE A 162 -8.04 -16.75 10.42
C ILE A 162 -8.70 -15.42 10.82
N ALA A 163 -9.62 -14.91 10.00
CA ALA A 163 -10.36 -13.70 10.29
C ALA A 163 -11.10 -13.77 11.63
N LEU A 164 -11.74 -14.90 11.95
CA LEU A 164 -12.38 -15.12 13.25
C LEU A 164 -11.39 -15.09 14.41
N LYS A 165 -10.21 -15.69 14.27
CA LYS A 165 -9.15 -15.64 15.29
C LYS A 165 -8.70 -14.19 15.54
N VAL A 166 -8.53 -13.40 14.48
CA VAL A 166 -8.14 -11.98 14.55
C VAL A 166 -9.24 -11.13 15.18
N ALA A 167 -10.48 -11.27 14.70
CA ALA A 167 -11.63 -10.52 15.21
C ALA A 167 -11.87 -10.79 16.70
N LYS A 168 -11.73 -12.05 17.15
CA LYS A 168 -11.82 -12.39 18.59
C LYS A 168 -10.77 -11.69 19.47
N LYS A 169 -9.66 -11.23 18.89
CA LYS A 169 -8.58 -10.51 19.60
C LYS A 169 -8.65 -8.99 19.43
N THR A 170 -9.64 -8.48 18.69
CA THR A 170 -9.80 -7.05 18.40
C THR A 170 -11.15 -6.58 18.91
N THR A 171 -11.16 -5.70 19.92
CA THR A 171 -12.43 -5.14 20.41
C THR A 171 -12.98 -4.09 19.44
N LEU A 172 -14.29 -3.88 19.44
CA LEU A 172 -14.91 -2.80 18.66
C LEU A 172 -14.35 -1.43 19.06
N SER A 173 -14.10 -1.20 20.36
CA SER A 173 -13.45 0.03 20.85
C SER A 173 -12.08 0.26 20.22
N THR A 174 -11.28 -0.79 20.08
CA THR A 174 -9.97 -0.73 19.40
C THR A 174 -10.16 -0.37 17.93
N ALA A 175 -11.08 -1.04 17.23
CA ALA A 175 -11.36 -0.75 15.83
C ALA A 175 -11.84 0.70 15.61
N LYS A 176 -12.75 1.20 16.46
CA LYS A 176 -13.20 2.61 16.43
C LYS A 176 -12.02 3.57 16.62
N SER A 177 -11.14 3.31 17.59
CA SER A 177 -9.98 4.17 17.86
C SER A 177 -8.97 4.20 16.72
N ILE A 178 -8.78 3.09 15.99
CA ILE A 178 -7.77 2.99 14.92
C ILE A 178 -8.31 3.53 13.59
N PHE A 179 -9.56 3.20 13.25
CA PHE A 179 -10.12 3.43 11.92
C PHE A 179 -11.18 4.53 11.88
N GLY A 180 -11.55 5.11 13.02
CA GLY A 180 -12.54 6.18 13.11
C GLY A 180 -13.99 5.70 12.92
N PHE A 181 -14.28 4.42 13.12
CA PHE A 181 -15.64 3.90 13.02
C PHE A 181 -16.55 4.50 14.10
N THR A 182 -17.82 4.64 13.76
CA THR A 182 -18.89 5.16 14.62
C THR A 182 -19.97 4.10 14.83
N ASP A 183 -20.92 4.36 15.74
CA ASP A 183 -22.09 3.48 15.91
C ASP A 183 -23.01 3.43 14.68
N SER A 184 -22.83 4.34 13.72
CA SER A 184 -23.52 4.32 12.43
C SER A 184 -22.77 3.54 11.34
N SER A 185 -21.55 3.06 11.63
CA SER A 185 -20.79 2.23 10.68
C SER A 185 -21.42 0.85 10.56
N ASN A 186 -21.51 0.30 9.34
CA ASN A 186 -22.11 -1.02 9.15
C ASN A 186 -21.24 -2.14 9.78
N ILE A 187 -21.88 -3.25 10.18
CA ILE A 187 -21.18 -4.34 10.88
C ILE A 187 -20.09 -5.00 10.02
N GLY A 188 -20.22 -4.95 8.69
CA GLY A 188 -19.23 -5.50 7.78
C GLY A 188 -17.93 -4.68 7.78
N ILE A 189 -18.02 -3.35 7.67
CA ILE A 189 -16.83 -2.49 7.64
C ILE A 189 -16.09 -2.50 8.98
N THR A 190 -16.79 -2.70 10.09
CA THR A 190 -16.15 -2.86 11.41
C THR A 190 -15.44 -4.21 11.56
N PHE A 191 -15.84 -5.24 10.81
CA PHE A 191 -15.18 -6.54 10.75
C PHE A 191 -14.02 -6.58 9.73
N PHE A 192 -14.09 -5.78 8.66
CA PHE A 192 -13.13 -5.76 7.57
C PHE A 192 -11.64 -5.68 7.99
N PRO A 193 -11.22 -4.92 9.02
CA PRO A 193 -9.82 -4.94 9.47
C PRO A 193 -9.30 -6.36 9.80
N ALA A 194 -10.18 -7.26 10.25
CA ALA A 194 -9.81 -8.66 10.47
C ALA A 194 -9.51 -9.39 9.16
N ILE A 195 -10.28 -9.13 8.10
CA ILE A 195 -10.04 -9.65 6.74
C ILE A 195 -8.71 -9.12 6.19
N GLN A 196 -8.49 -7.81 6.23
CA GLN A 196 -7.23 -7.17 5.79
C GLN A 196 -5.98 -7.74 6.49
N THR A 197 -6.14 -8.24 7.72
CA THR A 197 -5.05 -8.85 8.51
C THR A 197 -4.74 -10.28 8.10
N VAL A 198 -5.71 -11.03 7.56
CA VAL A 198 -5.55 -12.46 7.22
C VAL A 198 -4.31 -12.75 6.39
N PRO A 199 -3.96 -11.99 5.33
CA PRO A 199 -2.83 -12.32 4.48
C PRO A 199 -1.48 -12.23 5.19
N CYS A 200 -1.40 -11.55 6.34
CA CYS A 200 -0.21 -11.54 7.20
C CYS A 200 0.08 -12.93 7.81
N PHE A 201 -0.94 -13.77 7.96
CA PHE A 201 -0.86 -15.07 8.64
C PHE A 201 -1.19 -16.24 7.72
N LEU A 202 -1.83 -15.97 6.58
CA LEU A 202 -2.23 -16.97 5.59
C LEU A 202 -1.05 -17.85 5.12
N PRO A 203 0.14 -17.30 4.77
CA PRO A 203 1.30 -18.14 4.47
C PRO A 203 1.63 -19.14 5.58
N SER A 204 1.59 -18.68 6.83
CA SER A 204 1.94 -19.50 7.98
C SER A 204 0.94 -20.65 8.19
N GLU A 205 -0.35 -20.35 8.05
CA GLU A 205 -1.42 -21.33 8.19
C GLU A 205 -1.40 -22.38 7.08
N LEU A 206 -1.22 -21.96 5.82
CA LEU A 206 -1.16 -22.89 4.70
C LEU A 206 0.07 -23.82 4.75
N ASN A 207 1.17 -23.36 5.35
CA ASN A 207 2.41 -24.13 5.45
C ASN A 207 2.60 -24.85 6.80
N GLY A 208 1.69 -24.67 7.77
CA GLY A 208 1.80 -25.28 9.10
C GLY A 208 3.01 -24.83 9.92
N LYS A 209 3.64 -23.70 9.55
CA LYS A 209 4.82 -23.14 10.24
C LYS A 209 4.80 -21.63 10.14
N ASN A 210 5.39 -20.94 11.11
CA ASN A 210 5.41 -19.48 11.11
C ASN A 210 6.35 -18.93 10.01
N ILE A 211 5.83 -18.13 9.09
CA ILE A 211 6.56 -17.54 7.95
C ILE A 211 6.64 -16.03 8.14
N PRO A 212 7.84 -15.41 8.10
CA PRO A 212 7.97 -13.96 8.10
C PRO A 212 7.26 -13.32 6.90
N VAL A 213 6.53 -12.23 7.11
CA VAL A 213 5.85 -11.48 6.04
C VAL A 213 6.36 -10.04 6.02
N LEU A 214 6.72 -9.55 4.83
CA LEU A 214 7.05 -8.15 4.56
C LEU A 214 5.94 -7.50 3.73
N ILE A 215 5.48 -6.32 4.16
CA ILE A 215 4.38 -5.58 3.53
C ILE A 215 4.90 -4.28 2.90
N PRO A 216 5.08 -4.22 1.56
CA PRO A 216 5.33 -2.97 0.86
C PRO A 216 3.99 -2.27 0.56
N ALA A 217 3.80 -1.09 1.15
CA ALA A 217 2.60 -0.29 0.96
C ALA A 217 2.92 1.21 1.14
N SER A 218 1.97 2.07 0.81
CA SER A 218 2.01 3.47 1.24
C SER A 218 1.74 3.57 2.75
N ILE A 219 2.23 4.63 3.39
CA ILE A 219 2.16 4.79 4.86
C ILE A 219 0.72 4.90 5.42
N ASP A 220 -0.27 5.26 4.60
CA ASP A 220 -1.68 5.34 5.00
C ASP A 220 -2.26 3.99 5.45
N GLN A 221 -1.68 2.88 5.02
CA GLN A 221 -2.14 1.53 5.38
C GLN A 221 -1.60 1.03 6.73
N ASP A 222 -0.65 1.74 7.37
CA ASP A 222 0.03 1.27 8.58
C ASP A 222 -0.93 1.04 9.76
N ASN A 223 -2.08 1.71 9.81
CA ASN A 223 -3.10 1.48 10.83
C ASN A 223 -3.60 0.02 10.85
N TYR A 224 -3.80 -0.60 9.68
CA TYR A 224 -4.16 -2.02 9.59
C TYR A 224 -3.03 -2.91 10.11
N TRP A 225 -1.79 -2.56 9.77
CA TRP A 225 -0.63 -3.39 10.11
C TRP A 225 -0.23 -3.26 11.57
N ARG A 226 -0.42 -2.10 12.18
CA ARG A 226 -0.27 -1.92 13.63
C ARG A 226 -1.24 -2.85 14.37
N MET A 227 -2.51 -2.88 13.97
CA MET A 227 -3.49 -3.81 14.52
C MET A 227 -3.07 -5.27 14.29
N ALA A 228 -2.63 -5.63 13.09
CA ALA A 228 -2.14 -6.97 12.77
C ALA A 228 -0.98 -7.40 13.68
N ARG A 229 -0.03 -6.48 13.95
CA ARG A 229 1.11 -6.74 14.85
C ARG A 229 0.68 -6.96 16.30
N ASP A 230 -0.32 -6.22 16.78
CA ASP A 230 -0.83 -6.34 18.15
C ASP A 230 -1.55 -7.67 18.40
N VAL A 231 -2.16 -8.25 17.36
CA VAL A 231 -2.84 -9.57 17.45
C VAL A 231 -1.91 -10.74 17.13
N ALA A 232 -0.84 -10.53 16.35
CA ALA A 232 0.06 -11.58 15.89
C ALA A 232 0.62 -12.43 17.05
N GLU A 233 1.21 -11.79 18.06
CA GLU A 233 1.80 -12.50 19.21
C GLU A 233 0.75 -13.28 20.02
N LYS A 234 -0.45 -12.71 20.19
CA LYS A 234 -1.56 -13.35 20.91
C LYS A 234 -2.09 -14.60 20.19
N LEU A 235 -1.79 -14.74 18.90
CA LEU A 235 -2.18 -15.84 18.05
C LEU A 235 -1.00 -16.77 17.71
N GLY A 236 0.21 -16.47 18.18
CA GLY A 236 1.41 -17.26 17.93
C GLY A 236 2.06 -17.05 16.56
N TYR A 237 1.67 -16.00 15.81
CA TYR A 237 2.30 -15.64 14.54
C TYR A 237 3.43 -14.64 14.73
N TYR A 238 4.31 -14.55 13.74
CA TYR A 238 5.27 -13.45 13.67
C TYR A 238 4.54 -12.15 13.35
N LYS A 239 5.02 -11.06 13.96
CA LYS A 239 4.61 -9.72 13.59
C LYS A 239 4.98 -9.48 12.12
N PRO A 240 4.05 -9.04 11.26
CA PRO A 240 4.42 -8.66 9.90
C PRO A 240 5.37 -7.45 9.97
N ALA A 241 6.38 -7.44 9.11
CA ALA A 241 7.24 -6.29 8.86
C ALA A 241 6.62 -5.40 7.79
N GLN A 242 6.98 -4.11 7.78
CA GLN A 242 6.44 -3.13 6.84
C GLN A 242 7.55 -2.30 6.21
N ILE A 243 7.35 -1.87 4.97
CA ILE A 243 8.19 -0.87 4.30
C ILE A 243 7.27 0.14 3.58
N HIS A 244 7.43 1.42 3.90
CA HIS A 244 6.45 2.46 3.58
C HIS A 244 6.90 3.40 2.46
N GLY A 245 6.03 3.56 1.47
CA GLY A 245 6.15 4.50 0.37
C GLY A 245 5.47 5.84 0.66
N ARG A 246 6.00 6.90 0.05
CA ARG A 246 5.36 8.21 -0.09
C ARG A 246 4.17 8.12 -1.05
N PHE A 247 3.27 9.10 -0.96
CA PHE A 247 2.17 9.23 -1.90
C PHE A 247 2.65 9.82 -3.23
N LEU A 248 2.15 9.27 -4.34
CA LEU A 248 2.26 9.95 -5.63
C LEU A 248 1.22 11.09 -5.65
N PRO A 249 1.61 12.35 -5.86
CA PRO A 249 0.66 13.46 -5.89
C PRO A 249 -0.27 13.37 -7.11
N GLY A 250 -1.47 13.93 -6.99
CA GLY A 250 -2.31 14.25 -8.16
C GLY A 250 -1.62 15.25 -9.09
N LEU A 251 -2.16 15.43 -10.30
CA LEU A 251 -1.54 16.35 -11.27
C LEU A 251 -1.50 17.79 -10.76
N GLN A 252 -2.46 18.27 -9.97
CA GLN A 252 -2.40 19.63 -9.41
C GLN A 252 -1.48 19.77 -8.20
N GLY A 253 -0.79 18.69 -7.81
CA GLY A 253 0.14 18.67 -6.70
C GLY A 253 -0.49 18.26 -5.37
N MET A 254 0.40 18.02 -4.40
CA MET A 254 0.04 17.49 -3.08
C MET A 254 -0.80 18.48 -2.25
N SER A 255 -0.50 19.78 -2.36
CA SER A 255 -1.18 20.82 -1.59
C SER A 255 -2.64 21.01 -1.99
N GLU A 256 -2.95 20.92 -3.29
CA GLU A 256 -4.29 21.16 -3.83
C GLU A 256 -5.17 19.90 -3.79
N GLU A 257 -4.63 18.75 -4.17
CA GLU A 257 -5.46 17.55 -4.43
C GLU A 257 -5.18 16.35 -3.54
N GLY A 258 -4.10 16.36 -2.77
CA GLY A 258 -3.75 15.17 -2.02
C GLY A 258 -2.93 14.15 -2.82
N LYS A 259 -3.05 12.88 -2.40
CA LYS A 259 -2.56 11.73 -3.17
C LYS A 259 -3.39 11.55 -4.44
N MET A 260 -2.76 11.08 -5.53
CA MET A 260 -3.46 10.73 -6.77
C MET A 260 -4.61 9.75 -6.48
N SER A 261 -5.81 10.08 -6.94
CA SER A 261 -7.05 9.39 -6.59
C SER A 261 -7.97 9.26 -7.80
N SER A 262 -8.40 8.04 -8.11
CA SER A 262 -9.33 7.76 -9.21
C SER A 262 -10.67 8.52 -9.14
N SER A 263 -11.00 9.15 -8.01
CA SER A 263 -12.19 9.99 -7.85
C SER A 263 -12.14 11.29 -8.65
N VAL A 264 -10.95 11.76 -9.05
CA VAL A 264 -10.77 12.98 -9.86
C VAL A 264 -10.07 12.61 -11.16
N GLU A 265 -10.86 12.25 -12.19
CA GLU A 265 -10.33 11.68 -13.44
C GLU A 265 -9.40 12.63 -14.21
N SER A 266 -9.67 13.94 -14.15
CA SER A 266 -8.91 14.97 -14.87
C SER A 266 -7.47 15.09 -14.36
N THR A 267 -7.22 14.69 -13.12
CA THR A 267 -5.92 14.90 -12.45
C THR A 267 -5.19 13.61 -12.13
N CYS A 268 -5.65 12.51 -12.70
CA CYS A 268 -5.00 11.21 -12.66
C CYS A 268 -4.60 10.73 -14.05
N ILE A 269 -3.45 10.08 -14.14
CA ILE A 269 -3.03 9.36 -15.36
C ILE A 269 -3.35 7.87 -15.16
N PHE A 270 -4.28 7.36 -15.96
CA PHE A 270 -4.72 5.97 -15.92
C PHE A 270 -3.82 5.07 -16.78
N THR A 271 -3.74 3.79 -16.45
CA THR A 271 -3.03 2.76 -17.24
C THR A 271 -3.65 2.55 -18.63
N THR A 272 -4.89 3.00 -18.81
CA THR A 272 -5.66 2.91 -20.05
C THR A 272 -5.72 4.23 -20.84
N ASP A 273 -5.08 5.30 -20.36
CA ASP A 273 -5.04 6.57 -21.09
C ASP A 273 -4.19 6.42 -22.37
N THR A 274 -4.73 6.92 -23.50
CA THR A 274 -3.96 6.99 -24.74
C THR A 274 -2.81 7.98 -24.64
N PRO A 275 -1.74 7.88 -25.44
CA PRO A 275 -0.65 8.86 -25.45
C PRO A 275 -1.12 10.31 -25.61
N LYS A 276 -2.18 10.53 -26.41
CA LYS A 276 -2.82 11.85 -26.57
C LYS A 276 -3.48 12.32 -25.27
N ALA A 277 -4.24 11.46 -24.60
CA ALA A 277 -4.89 11.79 -23.32
C ALA A 277 -3.86 12.09 -22.23
N VAL A 278 -2.78 11.31 -22.14
CA VAL A 278 -1.67 11.57 -21.20
C VAL A 278 -1.07 12.95 -21.46
N ARG A 279 -0.74 13.28 -22.72
CA ARG A 279 -0.18 14.59 -23.08
C ARG A 279 -1.14 15.73 -22.71
N GLU A 280 -2.41 15.58 -23.01
CA GLU A 280 -3.41 16.61 -22.69
C GLU A 280 -3.56 16.82 -21.19
N LYS A 281 -3.63 15.75 -20.40
CA LYS A 281 -3.72 15.83 -18.94
C LYS A 281 -2.49 16.51 -18.33
N VAL A 282 -1.29 16.11 -18.76
CA VAL A 282 -0.05 16.73 -18.28
C VAL A 282 0.00 18.22 -18.64
N MET A 283 -0.26 18.57 -19.89
CA MET A 283 -0.16 19.97 -20.34
C MET A 283 -1.23 20.88 -19.74
N LYS A 284 -2.42 20.37 -19.43
CA LYS A 284 -3.54 21.17 -18.91
C LYS A 284 -3.65 21.19 -17.39
N HIS A 285 -3.26 20.12 -16.71
CA HIS A 285 -3.57 19.92 -15.30
C HIS A 285 -2.34 19.72 -14.41
N ALA A 286 -1.16 19.39 -14.96
CA ALA A 286 0.02 19.25 -14.14
C ALA A 286 0.45 20.62 -13.59
N PHE A 287 0.50 20.74 -12.27
CA PHE A 287 1.00 21.92 -11.59
C PHE A 287 2.45 22.19 -12.03
N SER A 288 2.72 23.44 -12.39
CA SER A 288 4.04 23.90 -12.77
C SER A 288 4.65 24.72 -11.64
N GLY A 289 5.81 24.29 -11.14
CA GLY A 289 6.66 25.12 -10.30
C GLY A 289 7.46 26.18 -11.08
N GLY A 290 7.24 26.30 -12.39
CA GLY A 290 7.83 27.32 -13.23
C GLY A 290 7.21 28.71 -13.01
N ALA A 291 7.86 29.74 -13.54
CA ALA A 291 7.33 31.09 -13.47
C ALA A 291 6.22 31.31 -14.52
N ARG A 292 5.47 32.40 -14.39
CA ARG A 292 4.29 32.69 -15.24
C ARG A 292 4.66 32.85 -16.72
N ASN A 293 5.87 33.33 -17.00
CA ASN A 293 6.38 33.52 -18.36
C ASN A 293 7.87 33.15 -18.46
N VAL A 294 8.38 33.09 -19.70
CA VAL A 294 9.74 32.66 -20.00
C VAL A 294 10.80 33.62 -19.44
N GLU A 295 10.53 34.93 -19.44
CA GLU A 295 11.48 35.94 -18.93
C GLU A 295 11.68 35.79 -17.42
N GLU A 296 10.58 35.73 -16.67
CA GLU A 296 10.62 35.45 -15.23
C GLU A 296 11.25 34.10 -14.94
N HIS A 297 10.96 33.06 -15.74
CA HIS A 297 11.52 31.74 -15.50
C HIS A 297 13.02 31.70 -15.75
N ARG A 298 13.53 32.43 -16.75
CA ARG A 298 14.98 32.59 -16.98
C ARG A 298 15.65 33.37 -15.86
N LYS A 299 14.96 34.35 -15.28
CA LYS A 299 15.50 35.22 -14.23
C LYS A 299 15.49 34.56 -12.85
N PHE A 300 14.39 33.89 -12.49
CA PHE A 300 14.15 33.38 -11.14
C PHE A 300 14.20 31.85 -11.05
N GLY A 301 14.24 31.14 -12.18
CA GLY A 301 14.24 29.69 -12.24
C GLY A 301 12.86 29.07 -12.00
N GLY A 302 12.85 27.75 -11.78
CA GLY A 302 11.68 26.98 -11.36
C GLY A 302 11.89 26.36 -9.99
N LYS A 303 10.78 26.01 -9.34
CA LYS A 303 10.75 25.26 -8.08
C LYS A 303 10.44 23.79 -8.39
N PRO A 304 11.45 22.90 -8.41
CA PRO A 304 11.26 21.48 -8.70
C PRO A 304 10.55 20.73 -7.57
#